data_AF-A0A7L5RVF2-F1
#
_entry.id   AF-A0A7L5RVF2-F1
#
_cell.length_a   1.000
_cell.length_b   1.000
_cell.length_c   1.000
_cell.angle_alpha   90.00
_cell.angle_beta   90.00
_cell.angle_gamma   90.00
#
_symmetry.space_group_name_H-M   'P 1'
#
loop_
_entity.id
_entity.type
_entity.pdbx_description
1 polymer ?
#
loop_
_entity_poly.entity_id
_entity_poly.type
_entity_poly.pdbx_seq_one_letter_code
_entity_poly.pdbx_strand_id
1 'polypeptide(L)'
;MINKKQYAFILLPCLVFNSGSAFSSSDDAWDEFRRDVELKCLEASRAGTPSMNIKEIQVDPFGSDNFGFALVKFEDRNEPGTRFIACTYDKETNSAETSSPFHP
;
A
#
# COMPACT_ATOMS: atom_id res chain seq x y z
N MET A 1 48.20 48.90 27.58
CA MET A 1 47.13 47.96 27.96
C MET A 1 46.63 47.29 26.69
N ILE A 2 47.02 46.03 26.45
CA ILE A 2 46.70 45.24 25.25
C ILE A 2 45.50 44.33 25.59
N ASN A 3 44.40 44.48 24.86
CA ASN A 3 43.16 43.74 25.13
C ASN A 3 43.08 42.51 24.21
N LYS A 4 43.34 41.34 24.82
CA LYS A 4 43.19 39.99 24.22
C LYS A 4 41.77 39.50 24.48
N LYS A 5 40.84 39.71 23.54
CA LYS A 5 39.56 38.99 23.43
C LYS A 5 39.12 39.05 21.96
N GLN A 6 38.64 38.01 21.29
CA GLN A 6 38.46 36.60 21.59
C GLN A 6 38.20 35.94 20.22
N TYR A 7 38.63 34.70 20.10
CA TYR A 7 38.83 33.97 18.87
C TYR A 7 37.54 33.69 18.10
N ALA A 8 37.67 33.75 16.77
CA ALA A 8 36.66 33.37 15.78
C ALA A 8 36.09 31.97 16.07
N PHE A 9 34.78 31.90 16.28
CA PHE A 9 34.03 30.66 16.41
C PHE A 9 33.50 30.26 15.03
N ILE A 10 34.25 29.42 14.31
CA ILE A 10 33.81 28.77 13.07
C ILE A 10 32.81 27.68 13.48
N LEU A 11 31.53 27.87 13.19
CA LEU A 11 30.47 26.88 13.43
C LEU A 11 30.44 25.84 12.30
N LEU A 12 30.77 24.61 12.68
CA LEU A 12 30.68 23.37 11.90
C LEU A 12 29.20 23.07 11.55
N PRO A 13 28.83 22.73 10.29
CA PRO A 13 27.48 22.27 10.01
C PRO A 13 27.32 20.83 10.50
N CYS A 14 26.49 20.63 11.53
CA CYS A 14 26.01 19.30 11.93
C CYS A 14 25.17 18.71 10.79
N LEU A 15 25.74 17.77 10.04
CA LEU A 15 24.97 16.84 9.22
C LEU A 15 24.08 16.00 10.16
N VAL A 16 22.82 16.39 10.29
CA VAL A 16 21.77 15.55 10.87
C VAL A 16 21.50 14.41 9.88
N PHE A 17 22.14 13.27 10.12
CA PHE A 17 21.71 12.00 9.54
C PHE A 17 20.33 11.69 10.14
N ASN A 18 19.27 11.95 9.37
CA ASN A 18 17.95 11.42 9.68
C ASN A 18 18.01 9.92 9.44
N SER A 19 18.48 9.17 10.43
CA SER A 19 18.31 7.73 10.51
C SER A 19 16.82 7.47 10.64
N GLY A 20 16.12 7.44 9.51
CA GLY A 20 14.74 7.02 9.43
C GLY A 20 14.65 5.68 10.12
N SER A 21 14.02 5.68 11.29
CA SER A 21 13.69 4.47 12.00
C SER A 21 12.88 3.62 11.03
N ALA A 22 13.51 2.57 10.49
CA ALA A 22 12.77 1.48 9.88
C ALA A 22 11.99 0.83 11.02
N PHE A 23 10.84 1.41 11.36
CA PHE A 23 9.84 0.73 12.15
C PHE A 23 9.50 -0.51 11.33
N SER A 24 10.06 -1.65 11.74
CA SER A 24 9.43 -2.93 11.44
C SER A 24 8.00 -2.74 11.92
N SER A 25 7.06 -2.56 11.00
CA SER A 25 5.65 -2.50 11.35
C SER A 25 5.34 -3.69 12.26
N SER A 26 4.69 -3.42 13.37
CA SER A 26 4.23 -4.47 14.26
C SER A 26 3.26 -5.38 13.53
N ASP A 27 3.09 -6.61 14.02
CA ASP A 27 2.14 -7.57 13.42
C ASP A 27 0.73 -6.97 13.32
N ASP A 28 0.31 -6.19 14.33
CA ASP A 28 -0.98 -5.47 14.34
C ASP A 28 -1.14 -4.47 13.17
N ALA A 29 -0.08 -3.72 12.84
CA ALA A 29 -0.12 -2.76 11.74
C ALA A 29 -0.23 -3.48 10.38
N TRP A 30 0.37 -4.65 10.26
CA TRP A 30 0.24 -5.48 9.07
C TRP A 30 -1.14 -6.13 8.93
N ASP A 31 -1.76 -6.53 10.05
CA ASP A 31 -3.13 -7.03 10.06
C ASP A 31 -4.12 -5.95 9.62
N GLU A 32 -3.99 -4.73 10.15
CA GLU A 32 -4.81 -3.59 9.75
C GLU A 32 -4.64 -3.27 8.27
N PHE A 33 -3.40 -3.20 7.79
CA PHE A 33 -3.10 -2.97 6.39
C PHE A 33 -3.78 -4.00 5.47
N ARG A 34 -3.66 -5.30 5.76
CA ARG A 34 -4.30 -6.35 4.94
C ARG A 34 -5.82 -6.22 4.92
N ARG A 35 -6.42 -5.91 6.06
CA ARG A 35 -7.87 -5.70 6.17
C ARG A 35 -8.33 -4.51 5.31
N ASP A 36 -7.56 -3.43 5.30
CA ASP A 36 -7.89 -2.25 4.49
C ASP A 36 -7.78 -2.55 2.98
N VAL A 37 -6.71 -3.25 2.57
CA VAL A 37 -6.56 -3.73 1.19
C VAL A 37 -7.73 -4.63 0.81
N GLU A 38 -8.08 -5.62 1.63
CA GLU A 38 -9.21 -6.52 1.38
C GLU A 38 -10.51 -5.74 1.19
N LEU A 39 -10.84 -4.86 2.13
CA LEU A 39 -12.09 -4.09 2.12
C LEU A 39 -12.21 -3.20 0.89
N LYS A 40 -11.16 -2.42 0.59
CA LYS A 40 -11.15 -1.49 -0.54
C LYS A 40 -11.14 -2.22 -1.88
N CYS A 41 -10.40 -3.31 -1.98
CA CYS A 41 -10.38 -4.11 -3.19
C CYS A 41 -11.71 -4.80 -3.47
N LEU A 42 -12.38 -5.32 -2.44
CA LEU A 42 -13.72 -5.89 -2.59
C LEU A 42 -14.76 -4.84 -2.99
N GLU A 43 -14.66 -3.62 -2.44
CA GLU A 43 -15.52 -2.49 -2.81
C GLU A 43 -15.35 -2.12 -4.30
N ALA A 44 -14.12 -1.83 -4.73
CA ALA A 44 -13.80 -1.47 -6.11
C ALA A 44 -14.17 -2.58 -7.10
N SER A 45 -13.89 -3.83 -6.74
CA SER A 45 -14.23 -5.02 -7.51
C SER A 45 -15.73 -5.15 -7.76
N ARG A 46 -16.56 -5.02 -6.72
CA ARG A 46 -18.03 -5.11 -6.86
C ARG A 46 -18.59 -3.99 -7.72
N ALA A 47 -18.02 -2.79 -7.62
CA ALA A 47 -18.41 -1.66 -8.44
C ALA A 47 -18.07 -1.88 -9.92
N GLY A 48 -16.90 -2.47 -10.22
CA GLY A 48 -16.46 -2.74 -11.59
C GLY A 48 -17.14 -3.95 -12.26
N THR A 49 -17.60 -4.94 -11.49
CA THR A 49 -18.20 -6.18 -12.02
C THR A 49 -19.53 -6.56 -11.33
N PRO A 50 -20.60 -5.77 -11.50
CA PRO A 50 -21.87 -5.98 -10.79
C PRO A 50 -22.59 -7.29 -11.15
N SER A 51 -22.28 -7.89 -12.31
CA SER A 51 -22.86 -9.15 -12.78
C SER A 51 -22.11 -10.41 -12.33
N MET A 52 -20.92 -10.27 -11.71
CA MET A 52 -20.06 -11.39 -11.33
C MET A 52 -20.14 -11.67 -9.83
N ASN A 53 -19.88 -12.93 -9.46
CA ASN A 53 -19.79 -13.32 -8.05
C ASN A 53 -18.33 -13.43 -7.62
N ILE A 54 -17.94 -12.65 -6.62
CA ILE A 54 -16.65 -12.82 -5.94
C ILE A 54 -16.65 -14.18 -5.24
N LYS A 55 -15.61 -14.98 -5.47
CA LYS A 55 -15.41 -16.28 -4.83
C LYS A 55 -14.32 -16.25 -3.79
N GLU A 56 -13.27 -15.50 -4.07
CA GLU A 56 -12.07 -15.49 -3.25
C GLU A 56 -11.34 -14.17 -3.47
N ILE A 57 -10.66 -13.70 -2.43
CA ILE A 57 -9.69 -12.62 -2.48
C ILE A 57 -8.41 -13.09 -1.80
N GLN A 58 -7.28 -12.87 -2.44
CA GLN A 58 -5.96 -13.16 -1.89
C GLN A 58 -5.20 -11.84 -1.80
N VAL A 59 -4.88 -11.42 -0.57
CA VAL A 59 -4.18 -10.17 -0.29
C VAL A 59 -2.68 -10.44 -0.20
N ASP A 60 -1.87 -9.62 -0.87
CA ASP A 60 -0.42 -9.60 -0.67
C ASP A 60 -0.14 -9.19 0.79
N PRO A 61 0.59 -10.00 1.57
CA PRO A 61 0.75 -9.76 3.00
C PRO A 61 1.46 -8.46 3.37
N PHE A 62 2.24 -7.87 2.44
CA PHE A 62 3.08 -6.70 2.71
C PHE A 62 2.89 -5.58 1.65
N GLY A 63 2.62 -5.98 0.40
CA GLY A 63 2.56 -5.06 -0.72
C GLY A 63 3.93 -4.46 -1.06
N SER A 64 3.90 -3.22 -1.55
CA SER A 64 5.08 -2.39 -1.84
C SER A 64 5.12 -1.17 -0.91
N ASP A 65 6.12 -0.31 -1.04
CA ASP A 65 6.23 0.91 -0.24
C ASP A 65 4.96 1.77 -0.30
N ASN A 66 4.36 1.91 -1.50
CA ASN A 66 3.22 2.82 -1.72
C ASN A 66 1.88 2.11 -1.93
N PHE A 67 1.89 0.81 -2.20
CA PHE A 67 0.68 0.10 -2.63
C PHE A 67 0.48 -1.21 -1.89
N GLY A 68 -0.78 -1.57 -1.66
CA GLY A 68 -1.21 -2.94 -1.38
C GLY A 68 -1.81 -3.59 -2.61
N PHE A 69 -1.76 -4.92 -2.66
CA PHE A 69 -2.25 -5.67 -3.82
C PHE A 69 -3.17 -6.79 -3.38
N ALA A 70 -4.16 -7.08 -4.21
CA ALA A 70 -4.98 -8.27 -4.07
C ALA A 70 -5.33 -8.88 -5.41
N LEU A 71 -5.43 -10.20 -5.47
CA LEU A 71 -6.03 -10.93 -6.57
C LEU A 71 -7.45 -11.33 -6.17
N VAL A 72 -8.43 -10.90 -6.97
CA VAL A 72 -9.84 -11.20 -6.75
C VAL A 72 -10.30 -12.19 -7.80
N LYS A 73 -10.83 -13.31 -7.34
CA LYS A 73 -11.35 -14.40 -8.17
C LYS A 73 -12.86 -14.26 -8.29
N PHE A 74 -13.35 -14.31 -9.53
CA PHE A 74 -14.76 -14.25 -9.85
C PHE A 74 -15.22 -15.49 -10.60
N GLU A 75 -16.51 -15.75 -10.48
CA GLU A 75 -17.26 -16.62 -11.36
C GLU A 75 -18.35 -15.79 -12.04
N ASP A 76 -18.40 -15.85 -13.38
CA ASP A 76 -19.47 -15.23 -14.14
C ASP A 76 -20.75 -16.06 -14.01
N ARG A 77 -21.89 -15.38 -13.86
CA ARG A 77 -23.20 -16.03 -13.66
C ARG A 77 -23.78 -16.62 -14.94
N ASN A 78 -23.36 -16.07 -16.09
CA ASN A 78 -23.91 -16.34 -17.41
C ASN A 78 -22.92 -17.14 -18.27
N GLU A 79 -21.62 -17.01 -18.03
CA GLU A 79 -20.57 -17.75 -18.74
C GLU A 79 -19.76 -18.62 -17.78
N PRO A 80 -19.65 -19.94 -18.02
CA PRO A 80 -18.81 -20.78 -17.18
C PRO A 80 -17.33 -20.37 -17.33
N GLY A 81 -16.70 -20.02 -16.20
CA GLY A 81 -15.28 -19.71 -16.18
C GLY A 81 -14.86 -18.93 -14.95
N THR A 82 -13.65 -19.21 -14.46
CA THR A 82 -13.00 -18.35 -13.48
C THR A 82 -12.38 -17.16 -14.19
N ARG A 83 -12.56 -15.97 -13.63
CA ARG A 83 -11.86 -14.75 -14.04
C ARG A 83 -11.10 -14.18 -12.86
N PHE A 84 -9.99 -13.51 -13.14
CA PHE A 84 -9.17 -12.84 -12.14
C PHE A 84 -9.11 -11.36 -12.43
N ILE A 85 -9.14 -10.56 -11.37
CA ILE A 85 -8.85 -9.13 -11.42
C ILE A 85 -7.71 -8.86 -10.44
N ALA A 86 -6.75 -8.04 -10.88
CA ALA A 86 -5.78 -7.46 -9.97
C ALA A 86 -6.35 -6.16 -9.39
N CYS A 87 -6.22 -6.01 -8.09
CA CYS A 87 -6.55 -4.79 -7.37
C CYS A 87 -5.30 -4.17 -6.78
N THR A 88 -5.20 -2.85 -6.91
CA THR A 88 -4.15 -2.04 -6.29
C THR A 88 -4.80 -1.07 -5.31
N TYR A 89 -4.39 -1.11 -4.05
CA TYR A 89 -4.75 -0.15 -3.02
C TYR A 89 -3.62 0.86 -2.84
N ASP A 90 -3.92 2.14 -2.95
CA ASP A 90 -2.99 3.25 -2.76
C ASP A 90 -2.99 3.68 -1.29
N LYS A 91 -1.82 3.61 -0.64
CA LYS A 91 -1.64 3.91 0.79
C LYS A 91 -1.72 5.42 1.09
N GLU A 92 -1.43 6.27 0.11
CA GLU A 92 -1.53 7.73 0.27
C GLU A 92 -2.99 8.18 0.20
N THR A 93 -3.74 7.66 -0.78
CA THR A 93 -5.12 8.10 -1.02
C THR A 93 -6.18 7.25 -0.31
N ASN A 94 -5.80 6.10 0.25
CA ASN A 94 -6.71 5.11 0.83
C ASN A 94 -7.81 4.65 -0.15
N SER A 95 -7.48 4.61 -1.44
CA SER A 95 -8.39 4.22 -2.52
C SER A 95 -7.87 2.95 -3.21
N ALA A 96 -8.78 2.22 -3.86
CA ALA A 96 -8.41 1.04 -4.63
C ALA A 96 -8.88 1.17 -6.08
N GLU A 97 -8.02 0.72 -6.98
CA GLU A 97 -8.28 0.60 -8.41
C GLU A 97 -8.20 -0.88 -8.82
N THR A 98 -8.88 -1.23 -9.91
CA THR A 98 -8.92 -2.60 -10.41
C THR A 98 -8.56 -2.67 -11.88
N SER A 99 -7.92 -3.77 -12.27
CA SER A 99 -7.73 -4.10 -13.68
C SER A 99 -9.06 -4.52 -14.33
N SER A 100 -9.06 -4.64 -15.65
CA SER A 100 -10.07 -5.47 -16.32
C SER A 100 -9.89 -6.95 -15.95
N PRO A 101 -10.95 -7.78 -16.08
CA PRO A 101 -10.82 -9.22 -15.96
C PRO A 101 -9.76 -9.78 -16.91
N PHE A 102 -8.84 -10.59 -16.38
CA PHE A 102 -7.87 -11.30 -17.19
C PHE A 102 -8.54 -12.44 -17.96
N HIS A 103 -8.18 -12.54 -19.24
CA HIS A 103 -8.53 -13.65 -20.12
C HIS A 103 -7.27 -14.47 -20.41
N PRO A 104 -7.37 -15.81 -20.42
CA PRO A 104 -6.27 -16.67 -20.84
C PRO A 104 -5.88 -16.47 -22.31
#